data_AF-A0AAE4F0H7-F1
#
_entry.id   AF-A0AAE4F0H7-F1
#
_cell.length_a   1.000
_cell.length_b   1.000
_cell.length_c   1.000
_cell.angle_alpha   90.00
_cell.angle_beta   90.00
_cell.angle_gamma   90.00
#
_symmetry.space_group_name_H-M   'P 1'
#
loop_
_entity.id
_entity.type
_entity.pdbx_description
1 polymer ?
#
loop_
_entity_poly.entity_id
_entity_poly.type
_entity_poly.pdbx_seq_one_letter_code
_entity_poly.pdbx_strand_id
1 'polypeptide(L)'
;MSNSPDHGNEEALLTELATYQNRKLLLWQLAADGRSFCGARVVAQEHDLQNAPVDEQVQAFVDDLLSDGQICPEYDEWTDWEALEASHGETADQYL
;
A
#
# COMPACT_ATOMS: atom_id res chain seq x y z
N MET A 1 -15.02 -19.05 13.51
CA MET A 1 -15.43 -18.14 12.43
C MET A 1 -14.98 -16.75 12.83
N SER A 2 -13.75 -16.37 12.44
CA SER A 2 -13.23 -15.03 12.72
C SER A 2 -13.58 -14.15 11.53
N ASN A 3 -14.73 -13.47 11.61
CA ASN A 3 -15.01 -12.34 10.74
C ASN A 3 -14.17 -11.17 11.28
N SER A 4 -12.91 -11.08 10.87
CA SER A 4 -12.12 -9.87 11.08
C SER A 4 -12.59 -8.84 10.03
N PRO A 5 -13.17 -7.69 10.42
CA PRO A 5 -13.57 -6.63 9.48
C PRO A 5 -12.38 -6.00 8.72
N ASP A 6 -11.16 -6.43 9.06
CA ASP A 6 -9.89 -5.95 8.54
C ASP A 6 -9.59 -6.44 7.11
N HIS A 7 -9.96 -7.68 6.79
CA HIS A 7 -9.61 -8.31 5.50
C HIS A 7 -10.34 -7.68 4.31
N GLY A 8 -11.61 -7.29 4.49
CA GLY A 8 -12.40 -6.64 3.43
C GLY A 8 -11.97 -5.20 3.14
N ASN A 9 -11.34 -4.54 4.12
CA ASN A 9 -10.82 -3.19 3.92
C ASN A 9 -9.46 -3.22 3.21
N GLU A 10 -8.64 -4.24 3.48
CA GLU A 10 -7.35 -4.41 2.82
C GLU A 10 -7.47 -4.82 1.35
N GLU A 11 -8.37 -5.75 1.03
CA GLU A 11 -8.64 -6.12 -0.36
C GLU A 11 -9.14 -4.91 -1.17
N ALA A 12 -9.95 -4.04 -0.56
CA ALA A 12 -10.38 -2.79 -1.17
C ALA A 12 -9.22 -1.81 -1.39
N LEU A 13 -8.31 -1.66 -0.41
CA LEU A 13 -7.10 -0.84 -0.55
C LEU A 13 -6.21 -1.34 -1.69
N LEU A 14 -5.96 -2.65 -1.76
CA LEU A 14 -5.12 -3.27 -2.81
C LEU A 14 -5.77 -3.13 -4.19
N THR A 15 -7.08 -3.36 -4.29
CA THR A 15 -7.82 -3.17 -5.55
C THR A 15 -7.73 -1.73 -6.02
N GLU A 16 -7.87 -0.77 -5.13
CA GLU A 16 -7.79 0.65 -5.49
C GLU A 16 -6.35 1.06 -5.84
N LEU A 17 -5.34 0.58 -5.12
CA LEU A 17 -3.92 0.80 -5.45
C LEU A 17 -3.56 0.25 -6.83
N ALA A 18 -4.16 -0.86 -7.26
CA ALA A 18 -3.92 -1.43 -8.58
C ALA A 18 -4.34 -0.51 -9.73
N THR A 19 -5.30 0.40 -9.50
CA THR A 19 -5.72 1.38 -10.53
C THR A 19 -4.59 2.34 -10.93
N TYR A 20 -3.63 2.57 -10.04
CA TYR A 20 -2.44 3.39 -10.28
C TYR A 20 -1.37 2.66 -11.12
N GLN A 21 -1.57 1.36 -11.43
CA GLN A 21 -0.68 0.53 -12.24
C GLN A 21 0.79 0.57 -11.80
N ASN A 22 1.03 0.82 -10.51
CA ASN A 22 2.37 0.89 -9.94
C ASN A 22 2.55 -0.26 -8.94
N ARG A 23 3.28 -1.27 -9.40
CA ARG A 23 3.56 -2.49 -8.65
C ARG A 23 4.23 -2.23 -7.30
N LYS A 24 5.10 -1.21 -7.21
CA LYS A 24 5.79 -0.87 -5.95
C LYS A 24 4.84 -0.42 -4.85
N LEU A 25 3.73 0.24 -5.19
CA LEU A 25 2.69 0.62 -4.23
C LEU A 25 2.03 -0.62 -3.60
N LEU A 26 1.69 -1.62 -4.43
CA LEU A 26 1.09 -2.87 -3.98
C LEU A 26 2.04 -3.65 -3.07
N LEU A 27 3.30 -3.80 -3.48
CA LEU A 27 4.33 -4.46 -2.68
C LEU A 27 4.53 -3.80 -1.32
N TRP A 28 4.56 -2.47 -1.29
CA TRP A 28 4.71 -1.71 -0.04
C TRP A 28 3.51 -1.90 0.88
N GLN A 29 2.28 -1.81 0.35
CA GLN A 29 1.07 -2.07 1.14
C GLN A 29 1.03 -3.50 1.68
N LEU A 30 1.39 -4.49 0.87
CA LEU A 30 1.42 -5.90 1.28
C LEU A 30 2.46 -6.16 2.38
N ALA A 31 3.61 -5.49 2.33
CA ALA A 31 4.60 -5.59 3.38
C ALA A 31 4.25 -4.78 4.64
N ALA A 32 3.36 -3.79 4.53
CA ALA A 32 2.85 -3.06 5.67
C ALA A 32 1.90 -3.91 6.53
N ASP A 33 1.14 -4.84 5.93
CA ASP A 33 0.25 -5.76 6.67
C ASP A 33 1.02 -6.71 7.63
N GLY A 34 2.31 -6.96 7.36
CA GLY A 34 3.23 -7.70 8.25
C GLY A 34 4.10 -6.84 9.18
N ARG A 35 3.99 -5.51 9.07
CA ARG A 35 4.78 -4.43 9.70
C ARG A 35 6.31 -4.54 9.61
N SER A 36 6.84 -3.88 8.58
CA SER A 36 8.08 -3.08 8.65
C SER A 36 7.93 -1.68 8.04
N PHE A 37 6.77 -1.37 7.44
CA PHE A 37 6.51 -0.16 6.68
C PHE A 37 5.17 0.48 7.09
N CYS A 38 5.03 1.78 6.83
CA CYS A 38 3.75 2.50 6.92
C CYS A 38 2.95 2.23 5.64
N GLY A 39 1.85 1.47 5.75
CA GLY A 39 0.89 1.27 4.66
C GLY A 39 -0.17 2.36 4.64
N ALA A 40 -1.12 2.25 3.70
CA ALA A 40 -2.16 3.24 3.48
C ALA A 40 -3.00 3.56 4.71
N ARG A 41 -3.21 2.59 5.60
CA ARG A 41 -3.94 2.79 6.86
C ARG A 41 -3.17 3.62 7.88
N VAL A 42 -1.85 3.51 7.89
CA VAL A 42 -0.98 4.30 8.78
C VAL A 42 -0.94 5.73 8.26
N VAL A 43 -0.72 5.92 6.95
CA VAL A 43 -0.78 7.25 6.32
C VAL A 43 -2.15 7.88 6.53
N ALA A 44 -3.24 7.14 6.34
CA ALA A 44 -4.58 7.63 6.63
C ALA A 44 -4.75 8.05 8.10
N GLN A 45 -4.14 7.34 9.05
CA GLN A 45 -4.16 7.76 10.46
C GLN A 45 -3.35 9.04 10.69
N GLU A 46 -2.17 9.19 10.09
CA GLU A 46 -1.33 10.39 10.22
C GLU A 46 -2.00 11.63 9.60
N HIS A 47 -2.82 11.42 8.58
CA HIS A 47 -3.58 12.47 7.88
C HIS A 47 -5.01 12.68 8.44
N ASP A 48 -5.40 12.02 9.53
CA ASP A 48 -6.77 12.05 10.11
C ASP A 48 -7.88 11.54 9.14
N LEU A 49 -7.52 10.72 8.15
CA LEU A 49 -8.37 10.12 7.12
C LEU A 49 -8.85 8.70 7.46
N GLN A 50 -8.72 8.25 8.70
CA GLN A 50 -9.14 6.91 9.12
C GLN A 50 -10.64 6.59 8.89
N ASN A 51 -11.49 7.63 8.82
CA ASN A 51 -12.92 7.51 8.53
C ASN A 51 -13.27 7.92 7.08
N ALA A 52 -12.27 8.31 6.30
CA ALA A 52 -12.42 8.68 4.89
C ALA A 52 -12.70 7.44 4.03
N PRO A 53 -13.29 7.61 2.83
CA PRO A 53 -13.40 6.51 1.87
C PRO A 53 -12.03 5.94 1.48
N VAL A 54 -12.02 4.69 1.02
CA VAL A 54 -10.81 3.95 0.61
C VAL A 54 -10.00 4.73 -0.43
N ASP A 55 -10.65 5.31 -1.43
CA ASP A 55 -10.03 6.15 -2.47
C ASP A 55 -9.18 7.28 -1.88
N GLU A 56 -9.71 7.99 -0.87
CA GLU A 56 -9.02 9.13 -0.25
C GLU A 56 -7.83 8.67 0.62
N GLN A 57 -7.97 7.53 1.30
CA GLN A 57 -6.87 6.91 2.06
C GLN A 57 -5.75 6.44 1.12
N VAL A 58 -6.11 5.82 0.00
CA VAL A 58 -5.16 5.38 -1.03
C VAL A 58 -4.48 6.58 -1.68
N GLN A 59 -5.24 7.61 -2.04
CA GLN A 59 -4.69 8.81 -2.64
C GLN A 59 -3.65 9.48 -1.73
N ALA A 60 -3.92 9.57 -0.42
CA ALA A 60 -2.95 10.10 0.54
C ALA A 60 -1.68 9.24 0.62
N PHE A 61 -1.82 7.91 0.62
CA PHE A 61 -0.69 7.00 0.58
C PHE A 61 0.14 7.11 -0.70
N VAL A 62 -0.52 7.23 -1.85
CA VAL A 62 0.16 7.43 -3.13
C VAL A 62 0.89 8.77 -3.16
N ASP A 63 0.30 9.83 -2.63
CA ASP A 63 0.91 11.17 -2.56
C ASP A 63 2.13 11.19 -1.60
N ASP A 64 2.09 10.42 -0.52
CA ASP A 64 3.21 10.29 0.40
C ASP A 64 4.37 9.48 -0.21
N LEU A 65 4.04 8.34 -0.85
CA LEU A 65 5.06 7.43 -1.38
C LEU A 65 5.61 7.87 -2.74
N LEU A 66 4.83 8.58 -3.56
CA LEU A 66 5.25 9.03 -4.89
C LEU A 66 5.59 10.53 -4.92
N SER A 67 6.71 10.84 -5.56
CA SER A 67 7.06 12.18 -6.02
C SER A 67 7.21 12.16 -7.53
N ASP A 68 6.50 13.04 -8.24
CA ASP A 68 6.49 13.10 -9.71
C ASP A 68 6.12 11.76 -10.40
N GLY A 69 5.28 10.95 -9.74
CA GLY A 69 4.84 9.64 -10.25
C GLY A 69 5.85 8.51 -10.07
N GLN A 70 6.98 8.75 -9.41
CA GLN A 70 7.97 7.75 -9.04
C GLN A 70 8.04 7.62 -7.52
N ILE A 71 8.48 6.47 -6.99
CA ILE A 71 8.68 6.34 -5.55
C ILE A 71 9.70 7.38 -5.10
N CYS A 72 9.39 8.10 -4.02
CA CYS A 72 10.30 9.07 -3.44
C CYS A 72 11.67 8.44 -3.24
N PRO A 73 12.76 9.11 -3.66
CA PRO A 73 14.10 8.50 -3.68
C PRO A 73 14.52 8.02 -2.29
N GLU A 74 14.17 8.75 -1.23
CA GLU A 74 14.42 8.38 0.17
C GLU A 74 13.83 7.01 0.55
N TYR A 75 12.65 6.69 0.04
CA TYR A 75 12.01 5.39 0.24
C TYR A 75 12.58 4.35 -0.72
N ASP A 76 12.83 4.72 -1.97
CA ASP A 76 13.33 3.82 -3.00
C ASP A 76 14.70 3.24 -2.62
N GLU A 77 15.58 4.05 -2.03
CA GLU A 77 16.96 3.69 -1.69
C GLU A 77 17.08 2.88 -0.39
N TRP A 78 16.15 3.04 0.55
CA TRP A 78 16.15 2.28 1.82
C TRP A 78 15.34 0.99 1.77
N THR A 79 14.63 0.77 0.68
CA THR A 79 13.70 -0.34 0.55
C THR A 79 14.30 -1.46 -0.29
N ASP A 80 14.35 -2.65 0.29
CA ASP A 80 14.77 -3.86 -0.40
C ASP A 80 13.63 -4.38 -1.28
N TRP A 81 13.48 -3.76 -2.47
CA TRP A 81 12.43 -4.11 -3.44
C TRP A 81 12.53 -5.55 -3.92
N GLU A 82 13.73 -6.12 -3.98
CA GLU A 82 13.92 -7.52 -4.37
C GLU A 82 13.35 -8.47 -3.31
N ALA A 83 13.58 -8.19 -2.02
CA ALA A 83 12.99 -8.97 -0.94
C ALA A 83 11.45 -8.86 -0.91
N LEU A 84 10.93 -7.66 -1.20
CA LEU A 84 9.48 -7.41 -1.33
C LEU A 84 8.88 -8.20 -2.49
N GLU A 85 9.50 -8.17 -3.66
CA GLU A 85 9.08 -8.95 -4.83
C GLU A 85 9.11 -10.46 -4.55
N ALA A 86 10.17 -10.94 -3.89
CA ALA A 86 10.28 -12.35 -3.54
C ALA A 86 9.18 -12.81 -2.56
N SER A 87 8.72 -11.93 -1.68
CA SER A 87 7.76 -12.26 -0.62
C SER A 87 6.30 -12.02 -1.05
N HIS A 88 6.05 -10.96 -1.82
CA HIS A 88 4.72 -10.45 -2.11
C HIS A 88 4.44 -10.31 -3.61
N GLY A 89 5.41 -10.59 -4.49
CA GLY A 89 5.27 -10.40 -5.92
C GLY A 89 4.16 -11.25 -6.55
N GLU A 90 3.96 -12.48 -6.10
CA GLU A 90 2.85 -13.33 -6.58
C GLU A 90 1.48 -12.78 -6.14
N THR A 91 1.41 -12.18 -4.96
CA THR A 91 0.18 -11.52 -4.50
C THR A 91 -0.07 -10.24 -5.28
N ALA A 92 0.96 -9.42 -5.52
CA ALA A 92 0.85 -8.21 -6.34
C ALA A 92 0.37 -8.52 -7.77
N ASP A 93 0.81 -9.64 -8.37
CA ASP A 93 0.36 -10.10 -9.69
C ASP A 93 -1.14 -10.42 -9.77
N GLN A 94 -1.78 -10.75 -8.65
CA GLN A 94 -3.22 -11.04 -8.64
C GLN A 94 -4.08 -9.79 -8.80
N TYR A 95 -3.51 -8.60 -8.57
CA TYR A 95 -4.22 -7.33 -8.64
C TYR A 95 -3.87 -6.51 -9.89
N LEU A 96 -2.76 -6.81 -10.57
CA LEU A 96 -2.30 -6.12 -11.79
C LEU A 96 -2.77 -6.84 -13.07
#